data_AF-A0A923C103-F1
#
_entry.id   AF-A0A923C103-F1
#
_cell.length_a   1.000
_cell.length_b   1.000
_cell.length_c   1.000
_cell.angle_alpha   90.00
_cell.angle_beta   90.00
_cell.angle_gamma   90.00
#
_symmetry.space_group_name_H-M   'P 1'
#
loop_
_entity.id
_entity.type
_entity.pdbx_description
1 polymer ?
#
loop_
_entity_poly.entity_id
_entity_poly.type
_entity_poly.pdbx_seq_one_letter_code
_entity_poly.pdbx_strand_id
1 'polypeptide(L)'
;MAGEGQSYGSKISLVKFFRIFFDILKPESNFYWLAAVYGIGISLLSLATPISVQMLINTIANTALTAPLVLLSLTLFGLLTISVLLYALRVHLMELFARRFYARMVAEIALISVYAQNPFFSDAKKGSLFNRYFDVVYVQTAIPILMIGGFTTLLQIAVGFVLVSLYHPYFLGFTLVMIATIWVV
;
A
#
# COMPACT_ATOMS: atom_id res chain seq x y z
N MET A 1 -49.59 17.06 15.82
CA MET A 1 -48.61 16.00 16.17
C MET A 1 -47.75 15.74 14.96
N ALA A 2 -46.64 16.47 14.81
CA ALA A 2 -45.67 16.26 13.75
C ALA A 2 -44.45 15.58 14.39
N GLY A 3 -44.17 14.34 13.97
CA GLY A 3 -43.01 13.59 14.45
C GLY A 3 -41.74 14.23 13.92
N GLU A 4 -40.98 14.84 14.82
CA GLU A 4 -39.63 15.31 14.53
C GLU A 4 -38.79 14.12 14.06
N GLY A 5 -38.28 14.22 12.83
CA GLY A 5 -37.40 13.24 12.24
C GLY A 5 -36.14 13.10 13.08
N GLN A 6 -36.06 12.01 13.84
CA GLN A 6 -34.85 11.66 14.57
C GLN A 6 -33.71 11.46 13.58
N SER A 7 -32.76 12.40 13.60
CA SER A 7 -31.51 12.33 12.86
C SER A 7 -30.63 11.25 13.49
N TYR A 8 -30.81 10.00 13.06
CA TYR A 8 -29.94 8.90 13.42
C TYR A 8 -28.59 9.06 12.71
N GLY A 9 -27.65 9.69 13.39
CA GLY A 9 -26.29 9.86 12.91
C GLY A 9 -25.59 10.98 13.67
N SER A 10 -25.09 10.71 14.88
CA SER A 10 -24.18 11.64 15.55
C SER A 10 -23.04 11.97 14.58
N LYS A 11 -22.79 13.26 14.29
CA LYS A 11 -21.62 13.68 13.50
C LYS A 11 -20.36 13.13 14.18
N ILE A 12 -19.79 12.06 13.62
CA ILE A 12 -18.59 11.46 14.16
C ILE A 12 -17.45 12.44 13.91
N SER A 13 -16.75 12.87 14.96
CA SER A 13 -15.56 13.69 14.78
C SER A 13 -14.48 12.89 14.05
N LEU A 14 -13.68 13.55 13.21
CA LEU A 14 -12.58 12.89 12.48
C LEU A 14 -11.67 12.10 13.42
N VAL A 15 -11.39 12.64 14.61
CA VAL A 15 -10.57 11.97 15.64
C VAL A 15 -11.21 10.66 16.11
N LYS A 16 -12.52 10.65 16.36
CA LYS A 16 -13.25 9.44 16.79
C LYS A 16 -13.30 8.41 15.66
N PHE A 17 -13.46 8.86 14.41
CA PHE A 17 -13.40 7.99 13.24
C PHE A 17 -12.04 7.28 13.13
N PHE A 18 -10.94 8.04 13.14
CA PHE A 18 -9.60 7.45 13.04
C PHE A 18 -9.30 6.51 14.20
N ARG A 19 -9.73 6.83 15.42
CA ARG A 19 -9.56 5.93 16.57
C ARG A 19 -10.24 4.58 16.35
N ILE A 20 -11.53 4.58 15.98
CA ILE A 20 -12.27 3.33 15.72
C ILE A 20 -11.63 2.56 14.56
N PHE A 21 -11.22 3.25 13.51
CA PHE A 21 -10.55 2.65 12.36
C PHE A 21 -9.24 1.95 12.74
N PHE A 22 -8.40 2.58 13.56
CA PHE A 22 -7.17 1.95 14.06
C PHE A 22 -7.46 0.79 15.03
N ASP A 23 -8.50 0.88 15.85
CA ASP A 23 -8.89 -0.20 16.75
C ASP A 23 -9.32 -1.46 15.97
N ILE A 24 -10.02 -1.29 14.84
CA ILE A 24 -10.41 -2.38 13.93
C ILE A 24 -9.18 -3.03 13.28
N LEU A 25 -8.18 -2.22 12.92
CA LEU A 25 -6.96 -2.63 12.22
C LEU A 25 -5.84 -3.16 13.12
N LYS A 26 -5.94 -2.91 14.43
CA LYS A 26 -4.92 -3.25 15.43
C LYS A 26 -4.58 -4.75 15.51
N PRO A 27 -5.53 -5.69 15.42
CA PRO A 27 -5.19 -7.12 15.58
C PRO A 27 -4.30 -7.67 14.44
N GLU A 28 -4.14 -6.91 13.35
CA GLU A 28 -3.32 -7.21 12.19
C GLU A 28 -1.92 -6.58 12.32
N SER A 29 -1.45 -6.24 13.53
CA SER A 29 -0.18 -5.53 13.75
C SER A 29 1.03 -6.14 13.04
N ASN A 30 1.11 -7.48 13.01
CA ASN A 30 2.16 -8.22 12.34
C ASN A 30 2.23 -7.91 10.83
N PHE A 31 1.09 -7.64 10.19
CA PHE A 31 1.05 -7.29 8.77
C PHE A 31 1.80 -5.99 8.50
N TYR A 32 1.68 -4.96 9.35
CA TYR A 32 2.35 -3.66 9.12
C TYR A 32 3.86 -3.77 9.24
N TRP A 33 4.35 -4.56 10.19
CA TRP A 33 5.79 -4.79 10.34
C TRP A 33 6.36 -5.53 9.12
N LEU A 34 5.70 -6.63 8.70
CA LEU A 34 6.13 -7.37 7.52
C LEU A 34 6.04 -6.48 6.27
N ALA A 35 4.95 -5.75 6.09
CA ALA A 35 4.77 -4.79 5.00
C ALA A 35 5.93 -3.80 4.89
N ALA A 36 6.39 -3.25 6.02
CA ALA A 36 7.52 -2.33 6.04
C ALA A 36 8.82 -3.02 5.59
N VAL A 37 9.10 -4.22 6.11
CA VAL A 37 10.31 -5.00 5.75
C VAL A 37 10.33 -5.36 4.26
N TYR A 38 9.23 -5.91 3.73
CA TYR A 38 9.13 -6.26 2.31
C TYR A 38 9.16 -5.01 1.42
N GLY A 39 8.50 -3.92 1.83
CA GLY A 39 8.50 -2.65 1.11
C GLY A 39 9.90 -2.06 0.98
N ILE A 40 10.69 -2.07 2.05
CA ILE A 40 12.09 -1.62 2.03
C ILE A 40 12.93 -2.51 1.10
N GLY A 41 12.83 -3.83 1.24
CA GLY A 41 13.59 -4.77 0.41
C GLY A 41 13.31 -4.60 -1.10
N ILE A 42 12.04 -4.49 -1.48
CA ILE A 42 11.63 -4.29 -2.88
C ILE A 42 12.08 -2.90 -3.39
N SER A 43 12.00 -1.87 -2.55
CA SER A 43 12.43 -0.51 -2.92
C SER A 43 13.93 -0.47 -3.17
N LEU A 44 14.74 -1.13 -2.34
CA LEU A 44 16.18 -1.23 -2.56
C LEU A 44 16.51 -2.03 -3.83
N LEU A 45 15.84 -3.17 -4.05
CA LEU A 45 16.05 -3.97 -5.25
C LEU A 45 15.59 -3.28 -6.54
N SER A 46 14.66 -2.32 -6.45
CA SER A 46 14.27 -1.52 -7.62
C SER A 46 15.43 -0.69 -8.19
N LEU A 47 16.47 -0.42 -7.39
CA LEU A 47 17.71 0.23 -7.83
C LEU A 47 18.60 -0.66 -8.68
N ALA A 48 18.45 -1.98 -8.60
CA ALA A 48 19.29 -2.91 -9.33
C ALA A 48 19.23 -2.63 -10.84
N THR A 49 18.03 -2.39 -11.38
CA THR A 49 17.84 -2.12 -12.80
C THR A 49 18.57 -0.87 -13.30
N PRO A 50 18.33 0.35 -12.77
CA PRO A 50 19.02 1.55 -13.25
C PRO A 50 20.55 1.47 -13.05
N ILE A 51 21.01 0.92 -11.92
CA ILE A 51 22.45 0.77 -11.65
C ILE A 51 23.10 -0.20 -12.63
N SER A 52 22.53 -1.40 -12.81
CA SER A 52 23.09 -2.39 -13.73
C SER A 52 23.06 -1.91 -15.18
N VAL A 53 21.98 -1.24 -15.62
CA VAL A 53 21.91 -0.65 -16.97
C VAL A 53 23.02 0.38 -17.17
N GLN A 54 23.25 1.26 -16.19
CA GLN A 54 24.33 2.24 -16.28
C GLN A 54 25.71 1.56 -16.34
N MET A 55 25.97 0.57 -15.48
CA MET A 55 27.23 -0.17 -15.48
C MET A 55 27.47 -0.90 -16.80
N LEU A 56 26.41 -1.46 -17.40
CA LEU A 56 26.47 -2.09 -18.72
C LEU A 56 26.86 -1.08 -19.80
N ILE A 57 26.20 0.08 -19.85
CA ILE A 57 26.51 1.15 -20.81
C ILE A 57 27.98 1.59 -20.67
N ASN A 58 28.43 1.84 -19.43
CA ASN A 58 29.81 2.26 -19.17
C ASN A 58 30.83 1.19 -19.58
N THR A 59 30.55 -0.08 -19.32
CA THR A 59 31.44 -1.20 -19.68
C THR A 59 31.58 -1.32 -21.20
N ILE A 60 30.45 -1.24 -21.91
CA ILE A 60 30.43 -1.33 -23.37
C ILE A 60 31.16 -0.12 -23.98
N ALA A 61 30.93 1.09 -23.45
CA ALA A 61 31.52 2.32 -23.97
C ALA A 61 33.04 2.44 -23.73
N ASN A 62 33.55 1.94 -22.59
CA ASN A 62 34.95 2.17 -22.20
C ASN A 62 35.87 0.97 -22.48
N THR A 63 35.35 -0.25 -22.37
CA THR A 63 36.19 -1.45 -22.33
C THR A 63 35.87 -2.42 -23.46
N ALA A 64 34.64 -2.41 -23.99
CA ALA A 64 34.17 -3.28 -25.07
C ALA A 64 34.45 -4.80 -24.87
N LEU A 65 34.72 -5.22 -23.62
CA LEU A 65 34.94 -6.62 -23.28
C LEU A 65 33.61 -7.34 -22.99
N THR A 66 33.51 -8.60 -23.41
CA THR A 66 32.31 -9.43 -23.22
C THR A 66 32.20 -9.99 -21.79
N ALA A 67 33.32 -10.21 -21.10
CA ALA A 67 33.32 -10.83 -19.78
C ALA A 67 32.54 -10.03 -18.71
N PRO A 68 32.74 -8.70 -18.55
CA PRO A 68 31.97 -7.94 -17.57
C PRO A 68 30.49 -7.76 -17.98
N LEU A 69 30.19 -7.79 -19.29
CA LEU A 69 28.82 -7.74 -19.80
C LEU A 69 28.02 -8.99 -19.39
N VAL A 70 28.59 -10.18 -19.55
CA VAL A 70 27.95 -11.43 -19.12
C VAL A 70 27.76 -11.45 -17.61
N LEU A 71 28.78 -11.04 -16.85
CA LEU A 71 28.72 -11.01 -15.39
C LEU A 71 27.63 -10.06 -14.89
N LEU A 72 27.60 -8.81 -15.37
CA LEU A 72 26.59 -7.82 -14.99
C LEU A 72 25.17 -8.27 -15.35
N SER A 73 25.01 -8.91 -16.51
CA SER A 73 23.72 -9.44 -16.95
C SER A 73 23.22 -10.58 -16.04
N LEU A 74 24.11 -11.50 -15.66
CA LEU A 74 23.78 -12.58 -14.71
C LEU A 74 23.47 -12.04 -13.31
N THR A 75 24.24 -11.06 -12.84
CA THR A 75 23.97 -10.40 -11.55
C THR A 75 22.61 -9.69 -11.57
N LEU A 76 22.30 -8.92 -12.61
CA LEU A 76 21.00 -8.27 -12.74
C LEU A 76 19.87 -9.29 -12.78
N PHE A 77 20.03 -10.38 -13.56
CA PHE A 77 19.05 -11.45 -13.61
C PHE A 77 18.79 -12.08 -12.24
N GLY A 78 19.85 -12.35 -11.46
CA GLY A 78 19.73 -12.85 -10.08
C GLY A 78 19.00 -11.87 -9.16
N LEU A 79 19.35 -10.59 -9.20
CA LEU A 79 18.70 -9.54 -8.40
C LEU A 79 17.21 -9.39 -8.74
N LEU A 80 16.87 -9.42 -10.04
CA LEU A 80 15.48 -9.36 -10.49
C LEU A 80 14.69 -10.60 -10.09
N THR A 81 15.31 -11.78 -10.14
CA THR A 81 14.68 -13.02 -9.67
C THR A 81 14.32 -12.92 -8.18
N ILE A 82 15.24 -12.46 -7.35
CA ILE A 82 15.00 -12.22 -5.91
C ILE A 82 13.90 -11.16 -5.72
N SER A 83 13.93 -10.08 -6.51
CA SER A 83 12.91 -9.02 -6.46
C SER A 83 11.50 -9.55 -6.74
N VAL A 84 11.35 -10.39 -7.77
CA VAL A 84 10.05 -11.01 -8.12
C VAL A 84 9.59 -11.96 -7.01
N LEU A 85 10.48 -12.75 -6.42
CA LEU A 85 10.13 -13.63 -5.29
C LEU A 85 9.65 -12.83 -4.07
N LEU A 86 10.34 -11.74 -3.71
CA LEU A 86 9.88 -10.86 -2.64
C LEU A 86 8.54 -10.19 -2.96
N TYR A 87 8.33 -9.80 -4.22
CA TYR A 87 7.05 -9.28 -4.67
C TYR A 87 5.92 -10.31 -4.55
N ALA A 88 6.18 -11.57 -4.90
CA ALA A 88 5.21 -12.66 -4.74
C ALA A 88 4.86 -12.91 -3.26
N LEU A 89 5.86 -12.93 -2.38
CA LEU A 89 5.64 -13.02 -0.93
C LEU A 89 4.82 -11.84 -0.40
N ARG A 90 5.08 -10.63 -0.91
CA ARG A 90 4.29 -9.44 -0.56
C ARG A 90 2.83 -9.59 -0.97
N VAL A 91 2.55 -10.06 -2.18
CA VAL A 91 1.17 -10.32 -2.64
C VAL A 91 0.49 -11.36 -1.75
N HIS A 92 1.18 -12.45 -1.42
CA HIS A 92 0.67 -13.46 -0.50
C HIS A 92 0.31 -12.89 0.88
N LEU A 93 1.12 -11.97 1.41
CA LEU A 93 0.82 -11.27 2.67
C LEU A 93 -0.43 -10.40 2.57
N MET A 94 -0.63 -9.70 1.45
CA MET A 94 -1.84 -8.89 1.22
C MET A 94 -3.09 -9.79 1.20
N GLU A 95 -3.01 -10.97 0.58
CA GLU A 95 -4.10 -11.94 0.58
C GLU A 95 -4.39 -12.51 1.97
N LEU A 96 -3.34 -12.80 2.75
CA LEU A 96 -3.50 -13.30 4.11
C LEU A 96 -4.19 -12.27 5.02
N PHE A 97 -3.82 -10.99 4.88
CA PHE A 97 -4.51 -9.89 5.55
C PHE A 97 -5.99 -9.85 5.15
N ALA A 98 -6.27 -9.82 3.85
CA ALA A 98 -7.64 -9.71 3.34
C ALA A 98 -8.51 -10.86 3.86
N ARG A 99 -8.01 -12.10 3.81
CA ARG A 99 -8.73 -13.28 4.31
C ARG A 99 -9.04 -13.21 5.81
N ARG A 100 -8.04 -12.84 6.62
CA ARG A 100 -8.20 -12.75 8.09
C ARG A 100 -9.15 -11.63 8.49
N PHE A 101 -8.97 -10.46 7.88
CA PHE A 101 -9.80 -9.29 8.12
C PHE A 101 -11.26 -9.57 7.75
N TYR A 102 -11.49 -10.13 6.56
CA TYR A 102 -12.84 -10.48 6.10
C TYR A 102 -13.54 -11.44 7.03
N ALA A 103 -12.89 -12.57 7.36
CA ALA A 103 -13.49 -13.58 8.22
C ALA A 103 -13.92 -13.02 9.59
N ARG A 104 -13.10 -12.11 10.17
CA ARG A 104 -13.44 -11.45 11.42
C ARG A 104 -14.62 -10.48 11.26
N MET A 105 -14.55 -9.58 10.28
CA MET A 105 -15.59 -8.56 10.08
C MET A 105 -16.94 -9.20 9.76
N VAL A 106 -16.98 -10.23 8.92
CA VAL A 106 -18.21 -10.96 8.61
C VAL A 106 -18.77 -11.67 9.85
N ALA A 107 -17.92 -12.30 10.66
CA ALA A 107 -18.36 -12.96 11.89
C ALA A 107 -18.95 -11.96 12.91
N GLU A 108 -18.32 -10.80 13.08
CA GLU A 108 -18.80 -9.75 13.98
C GLU A 108 -20.12 -9.13 13.49
N ILE A 109 -20.22 -8.83 12.19
CA ILE A 109 -21.47 -8.32 11.59
C ILE A 109 -22.60 -9.35 11.71
N ALA A 110 -22.31 -10.64 11.51
CA ALA A 110 -23.30 -11.71 11.66
C ALA A 110 -23.80 -11.79 13.12
N LEU A 111 -22.91 -11.76 14.11
CA LEU A 111 -23.29 -11.76 15.52
C LEU A 111 -24.14 -10.54 15.88
N ILE A 112 -23.72 -9.34 15.47
CA ILE A 112 -24.50 -8.11 15.68
C ILE A 112 -25.88 -8.22 15.05
N SER A 113 -25.96 -8.78 13.84
CA SER A 113 -27.23 -8.95 13.12
C SER A 113 -28.18 -9.91 13.82
N VAL A 114 -27.66 -10.98 14.43
CA VAL A 114 -28.48 -11.97 15.17
C VAL A 114 -28.97 -11.41 16.51
N TYR A 115 -28.14 -10.65 17.23
CA TYR A 115 -28.46 -10.14 18.57
C TYR A 115 -29.17 -8.79 18.60
N ALA A 116 -29.30 -8.11 17.47
CA ALA A 116 -29.98 -6.82 17.41
C ALA A 116 -31.49 -6.99 17.68
N GLN A 117 -31.92 -6.76 18.92
CA GLN A 117 -33.33 -6.80 19.32
C GLN A 117 -34.11 -5.58 18.79
N ASN A 118 -35.34 -5.84 18.38
CA ASN A 118 -36.25 -4.90 17.72
C ASN A 118 -36.94 -3.98 18.74
N PRO A 119 -36.60 -2.68 18.71
CA PRO A 119 -37.62 -1.72 18.24
C PRO A 119 -37.16 -0.90 17.02
N PHE A 120 -35.92 -1.09 16.55
CA PHE A 120 -35.33 -0.35 15.40
C PHE A 120 -35.48 -1.04 14.04
N PHE A 121 -36.11 -2.22 13.96
CA PHE A 121 -36.31 -2.98 12.71
C PHE A 121 -37.72 -2.79 12.11
N SER A 122 -38.54 -1.87 12.62
CA SER A 122 -39.83 -1.49 12.03
C SER A 122 -39.71 -0.47 10.89
N ASP A 123 -38.57 0.21 10.76
CA ASP A 123 -38.40 1.31 9.80
C ASP A 123 -37.91 0.89 8.40
N ALA A 124 -38.40 1.60 7.38
CA ALA A 124 -38.26 1.37 5.94
C ALA A 124 -36.83 1.42 5.37
N LYS A 125 -35.77 1.43 6.20
CA LYS A 125 -34.35 1.55 5.80
C LYS A 125 -33.51 0.27 5.97
N LYS A 126 -34.18 -0.89 6.11
CA LYS A 126 -33.57 -2.23 6.34
C LYS A 126 -32.41 -2.57 5.42
N GLY A 127 -32.54 -2.30 4.12
CA GLY A 127 -31.51 -2.62 3.13
C GLY A 127 -30.21 -1.84 3.30
N SER A 128 -30.28 -0.59 3.78
CA SER A 128 -29.09 0.28 3.84
C SER A 128 -28.06 -0.16 4.90
N LEU A 129 -28.51 -0.75 6.01
CA LEU A 129 -27.61 -1.27 7.05
C LEU A 129 -26.94 -2.57 6.61
N PHE A 130 -27.68 -3.47 5.97
CA PHE A 130 -27.12 -4.68 5.37
C PHE A 130 -26.18 -4.35 4.21
N ASN A 131 -26.46 -3.31 3.43
CA ASN A 131 -25.58 -2.90 2.32
C ASN A 131 -24.19 -2.46 2.80
N ARG A 132 -24.05 -1.99 4.06
CA ARG A 132 -22.73 -1.67 4.64
C ARG A 132 -21.83 -2.90 4.81
N TYR A 133 -22.38 -4.11 4.77
CA TYR A 133 -21.58 -5.34 4.65
C TYR A 133 -20.66 -5.29 3.42
N PHE A 134 -21.15 -4.76 2.29
CA PHE A 134 -20.35 -4.65 1.07
C PHE A 134 -19.20 -3.65 1.22
N ASP A 135 -19.28 -2.70 2.17
CA ASP A 135 -18.19 -1.77 2.46
C ASP A 135 -16.95 -2.49 3.02
N VAL A 136 -17.13 -3.65 3.68
CA VAL A 136 -16.02 -4.49 4.17
C VAL A 136 -15.11 -4.94 3.03
N VAL A 137 -15.69 -5.24 1.86
CA VAL A 137 -14.94 -5.65 0.66
C VAL A 137 -14.05 -4.53 0.14
N TYR A 138 -14.51 -3.28 0.24
CA TYR A 138 -13.67 -2.14 -0.13
C TYR A 138 -12.53 -1.93 0.86
N VAL A 139 -12.81 -2.03 2.16
CA VAL A 139 -11.78 -1.86 3.21
C VAL A 139 -10.71 -2.96 3.10
N GLN A 140 -11.10 -4.23 2.99
CA GLN A 140 -10.13 -5.34 2.92
C GLN A 140 -9.18 -5.24 1.71
N THR A 141 -9.62 -4.63 0.61
CA THR A 141 -8.83 -4.52 -0.61
C THR A 141 -8.02 -3.22 -0.63
N ALA A 142 -8.62 -2.11 -0.22
CA ALA A 142 -7.96 -0.81 -0.23
C ALA A 142 -6.85 -0.71 0.82
N ILE A 143 -7.05 -1.22 2.04
CA ILE A 143 -6.07 -1.06 3.13
C ILE A 143 -4.70 -1.68 2.80
N PRO A 144 -4.60 -2.94 2.34
CA PRO A 144 -3.32 -3.52 1.94
C PRO A 144 -2.65 -2.75 0.81
N ILE A 145 -3.42 -2.31 -0.20
CA ILE A 145 -2.89 -1.58 -1.36
C ILE A 145 -2.33 -0.23 -0.91
N LEU A 146 -3.07 0.52 -0.10
CA LEU A 146 -2.64 1.84 0.38
C LEU A 146 -1.45 1.72 1.34
N MET A 147 -1.49 0.78 2.29
CA MET A 147 -0.43 0.62 3.27
C MET A 147 0.86 0.12 2.62
N ILE A 148 0.81 -1.00 1.91
CA ILE A 148 2.01 -1.60 1.32
C ILE A 148 2.41 -0.89 0.04
N GLY A 149 1.46 -0.73 -0.88
CA GLY A 149 1.71 -0.09 -2.18
C GLY A 149 2.12 1.36 -2.01
N GLY A 150 1.34 2.14 -1.26
CA GLY A 150 1.67 3.54 -0.97
C GLY A 150 3.04 3.70 -0.29
N PHE A 151 3.33 2.91 0.75
CA PHE A 151 4.64 2.95 1.42
C PHE A 151 5.80 2.58 0.47
N THR A 152 5.63 1.50 -0.31
CA THR A 152 6.66 1.06 -1.26
C THR A 152 6.88 2.12 -2.35
N THR A 153 5.82 2.72 -2.88
CA THR A 153 5.92 3.77 -3.90
C THR A 153 6.61 5.01 -3.34
N LEU A 154 6.30 5.44 -2.13
CA LEU A 154 6.99 6.56 -1.48
C LEU A 154 8.50 6.28 -1.31
N LEU A 155 8.85 5.07 -0.86
CA LEU A 155 10.25 4.66 -0.75
C LEU A 155 10.94 4.63 -2.13
N GLN A 156 10.31 4.06 -3.14
CA GLN A 156 10.85 4.01 -4.51
C GLN A 156 11.05 5.41 -5.09
N ILE A 157 10.11 6.33 -4.88
CA ILE A 157 10.23 7.73 -5.28
C ILE A 157 11.43 8.36 -4.59
N ALA A 158 11.54 8.25 -3.26
CA ALA A 158 12.66 8.83 -2.51
C ALA A 158 14.01 8.27 -2.97
N VAL A 159 14.09 6.95 -3.10
CA VAL A 159 15.28 6.23 -3.53
C VAL A 159 15.66 6.59 -4.98
N GLY A 160 14.67 6.66 -5.89
CA GLY A 160 14.87 7.07 -7.27
C GLY A 160 15.36 8.51 -7.40
N PHE A 161 14.83 9.43 -6.59
CA PHE A 161 15.30 10.81 -6.54
C PHE A 161 16.74 10.92 -6.04
N VAL A 162 17.09 10.18 -4.98
CA VAL A 162 18.47 10.13 -4.48
C VAL A 162 19.40 9.62 -5.57
N LEU A 163 19.03 8.53 -6.23
CA LEU A 163 19.81 7.97 -7.33
C LEU A 163 20.01 8.99 -8.44
N VAL A 164 18.94 9.58 -8.99
CA VAL A 164 19.01 10.57 -10.07
C VAL A 164 19.87 11.78 -9.68
N SER A 165 19.74 12.25 -8.44
CA SER A 165 20.49 13.40 -7.93
C SER A 165 21.99 13.14 -7.83
N LEU A 166 22.40 11.90 -7.54
CA LEU A 166 23.81 11.52 -7.46
C LEU A 166 24.49 11.42 -8.84
N TYR A 167 23.72 11.30 -9.93
CA TYR A 167 24.30 11.15 -11.28
C TYR A 167 24.86 12.45 -11.83
N HIS A 168 24.18 13.58 -11.60
CA HIS A 168 24.66 14.88 -12.06
C HIS A 168 23.97 16.02 -11.27
N PRO A 169 24.69 17.08 -10.86
CA PRO A 169 24.11 18.22 -10.13
C PRO A 169 22.94 18.90 -10.86
N TYR A 170 22.95 18.93 -12.20
CA TYR A 170 21.80 19.43 -12.99
C TYR A 170 20.51 18.62 -12.77
N PHE A 171 20.60 17.31 -12.56
CA PHE A 171 19.42 16.47 -12.30
C PHE A 171 18.84 16.72 -10.90
N LEU A 172 19.69 17.04 -9.92
CA LEU A 172 19.23 17.50 -8.61
C LEU A 172 18.47 18.83 -8.74
N GLY A 173 19.01 19.79 -9.50
CA GLY A 173 18.32 21.06 -9.77
C GLY A 173 16.95 20.86 -10.43
N PHE A 174 16.89 20.05 -11.48
CA PHE A 174 15.63 19.69 -12.15
C PHE A 174 14.62 19.02 -11.20
N THR A 175 15.10 18.09 -10.36
CA THR A 175 14.30 17.39 -9.36
C THR A 175 13.67 18.37 -8.35
N LEU A 176 14.44 19.32 -7.84
CA LEU A 176 13.95 20.32 -6.89
C LEU A 176 12.89 21.24 -7.53
N VAL A 177 13.08 21.64 -8.78
CA VAL A 177 12.10 22.44 -9.54
C VAL A 177 10.80 21.67 -9.74
N MET A 178 10.87 20.38 -10.06
CA MET A 178 9.69 19.52 -10.18
C MET A 178 8.91 19.43 -8.86
N ILE A 179 9.59 19.19 -7.73
CA ILE A 179 8.95 19.16 -6.41
C ILE A 179 8.28 20.50 -6.09
N ALA A 180 8.96 21.62 -6.35
CA ALA A 180 8.41 22.94 -6.14
C ALA A 180 7.16 23.18 -7.00
N THR A 181 7.17 22.72 -8.25
CA THR A 181 6.01 22.86 -9.16
C THR A 181 4.83 22.03 -8.70
N ILE A 182 5.06 20.79 -8.26
CA ILE A 182 4.01 19.93 -7.68
C ILE A 182 3.41 20.56 -6.42
N TRP A 183 4.22 21.25 -5.60
CA TRP A 183 3.73 21.90 -4.39
C TRP A 183 2.88 23.15 -4.66
N VAL A 184 3.14 23.84 -5.78
CA VAL A 184 2.41 25.06 -6.16
C VAL A 184 1.03 24.75 -6.76
N VAL A 185 0.86 23.58 -7.37
CA VAL A 185 -0.40 23.11 -7.99
C VAL A 185 -1.30 22.46 -6.94
#